data_AF-A0A8J6LQH9-F1
#
_entry.id   AF-A0A8J6LQH9-F1
#
_cell.length_a   1.000
_cell.length_b   1.000
_cell.length_c   1.000
_cell.angle_alpha   90.00
_cell.angle_beta   90.00
_cell.angle_gamma   90.00
#
_symmetry.space_group_name_H-M   'P 1'
#
loop_
_entity.id
_entity.type
_entity.pdbx_description
1 polymer ?
#
loop_
_entity_poly.entity_id
_entity_poly.type
_entity_poly.pdbx_seq_one_letter_code
_entity_poly.pdbx_strand_id
1 'polypeptide(L)'
;MKPVWLGHALHDIEPTIIHHYAFYDDPKKFKYPNVASGTAISGALLQRLAARLRQRNAPRSDFGIDNGHELALFVWDKGAGEVLTDEPALCVQEEDFCAAFPAPFRQCGEPVEKESIFFAVKTCGKYHEERVPVVKRTWARHVTRIQFFSDVEDGTIPTVDLGVPNTERGHCGKTMAILHHIKKKLKDQPDIKWIVVADDDTILG
;
A
#
# COMPACT_ATOMS: atom_id res chain seq x y z
N MET A 1 10.78 -34.26 -2.04
CA MET A 1 11.56 -33.14 -1.47
C MET A 1 10.82 -32.59 -0.26
N LYS A 2 11.54 -32.15 0.78
CA LYS A 2 10.92 -31.53 1.96
C LYS A 2 10.38 -30.12 1.60
N PRO A 3 9.27 -29.67 2.21
CA PRO A 3 8.83 -28.28 2.10
C PRO A 3 9.89 -27.37 2.74
N VAL A 4 10.30 -26.32 2.03
CA VAL A 4 11.32 -25.35 2.48
C VAL A 4 10.92 -23.98 1.97
N TRP A 5 11.11 -22.96 2.81
CA TRP A 5 10.97 -21.56 2.44
C TRP A 5 12.16 -20.76 2.95
N LEU A 6 12.88 -20.13 2.02
CA LEU A 6 14.07 -19.32 2.28
C LEU A 6 13.82 -17.86 1.91
N GLY A 7 14.39 -16.94 2.66
CA GLY A 7 14.30 -15.50 2.43
C GLY A 7 15.19 -14.75 3.42
N HIS A 8 15.47 -13.48 3.15
CA HIS A 8 16.02 -12.61 4.18
C HIS A 8 14.96 -12.38 5.25
N ALA A 9 15.18 -12.86 6.48
CA ALA A 9 14.16 -12.85 7.51
C ALA A 9 14.11 -11.52 8.26
N LEU A 10 12.97 -10.84 8.16
CA LEU A 10 12.60 -9.70 8.99
C LEU A 10 11.74 -10.15 10.16
N HIS A 11 11.70 -9.32 11.20
CA HIS A 11 10.77 -9.45 12.32
C HIS A 11 10.45 -8.06 12.87
N ASP A 12 9.33 -7.95 13.56
CA ASP A 12 8.99 -6.71 14.24
C ASP A 12 9.87 -6.50 15.48
N ILE A 13 10.17 -5.24 15.79
CA ILE A 13 10.82 -4.84 17.05
C ILE A 13 9.77 -4.62 18.14
N GLU A 14 8.60 -4.10 17.76
CA GLU A 14 7.45 -3.80 18.61
C GLU A 14 6.14 -4.07 17.84
N PRO A 15 4.99 -4.19 18.52
CA PRO A 15 3.72 -4.43 17.85
C PRO A 15 3.35 -3.29 16.90
N THR A 16 3.09 -3.60 15.62
CA THR A 16 2.82 -2.59 14.60
C THR A 16 1.38 -2.62 14.09
N ILE A 17 0.85 -1.45 13.71
CA ILE A 17 -0.46 -1.36 13.06
C ILE A 17 -0.46 -2.01 11.66
N ILE A 18 0.68 -1.96 10.95
CA ILE A 18 0.82 -2.55 9.62
C ILE A 18 0.67 -4.08 9.63
N HIS A 19 0.97 -4.72 10.76
CA HIS A 19 0.73 -6.15 10.98
C HIS A 19 -0.49 -6.42 11.87
N HIS A 20 -1.39 -5.43 12.02
CA HIS A 20 -2.59 -5.51 12.85
C HIS A 20 -2.32 -5.98 14.28
N TYR A 21 -1.17 -5.61 14.85
CA TYR A 21 -0.71 -6.06 16.18
C TYR A 21 -0.64 -7.60 16.30
N ALA A 22 -0.43 -8.31 15.19
CA ALA A 22 -0.15 -9.73 15.22
C ALA A 22 1.07 -10.00 16.11
N PHE A 23 0.99 -11.05 16.93
CA PHE A 23 2.05 -11.42 17.86
C PHE A 23 2.45 -10.31 18.85
N TYR A 24 1.52 -9.45 19.28
CA TYR A 24 1.82 -8.31 20.17
C TYR A 24 2.53 -8.69 21.49
N ASP A 25 2.31 -9.91 22.00
CA ASP A 25 2.96 -10.42 23.21
C ASP A 25 4.46 -10.73 22.99
N ASP A 26 4.87 -11.08 21.76
CA ASP A 26 6.27 -11.34 21.38
C ASP A 26 6.48 -11.08 19.87
N PRO A 27 6.71 -9.81 19.48
CA PRO A 27 6.84 -9.43 18.07
C PRO A 27 8.01 -10.11 17.33
N LYS A 28 9.04 -10.54 18.07
CA LYS A 28 10.22 -11.20 17.50
C LYS A 28 9.99 -12.67 17.16
N LYS A 29 8.91 -13.27 17.65
CA LYS A 29 8.58 -14.68 17.44
C LYS A 29 8.29 -15.01 15.99
N PHE A 30 7.77 -14.04 15.23
CA PHE A 30 7.32 -14.25 13.87
C PHE A 30 8.26 -13.62 12.86
N LYS A 31 8.60 -14.39 11.82
CA LYS A 31 9.50 -13.98 10.75
C LYS A 31 8.77 -13.90 9.43
N TYR A 32 9.04 -12.85 8.68
CA TYR A 32 8.49 -12.61 7.35
C TYR A 32 9.60 -12.14 6.41
N PRO A 33 9.50 -12.39 5.10
CA PRO A 33 10.61 -12.12 4.18
C PRO A 33 10.72 -10.64 3.86
N ASN A 34 11.94 -10.15 3.70
CA ASN A 34 12.15 -8.98 2.86
C ASN A 34 11.86 -9.34 1.40
N VAL A 35 10.68 -8.99 0.91
CA VAL A 35 10.22 -9.35 -0.44
C VAL A 35 11.17 -8.83 -1.52
N ALA A 36 11.79 -7.66 -1.31
CA ALA A 36 12.70 -7.05 -2.28
C ALA A 36 13.99 -7.84 -2.48
N SER A 37 14.42 -8.63 -1.48
CA SER A 37 15.58 -9.54 -1.58
C SER A 37 15.26 -10.84 -2.32
N GLY A 38 14.00 -11.08 -2.66
CA GLY A 38 13.53 -12.35 -3.20
C GLY A 38 13.34 -13.44 -2.14
N THR A 39 12.74 -14.55 -2.55
CA THR A 39 12.55 -15.76 -1.71
C THR A 39 12.71 -17.01 -2.56
N ALA A 40 13.07 -18.13 -1.93
CA ALA A 40 13.07 -19.44 -2.57
C ALA A 40 12.07 -20.37 -1.91
N ILE A 41 11.22 -21.00 -2.71
CA ILE A 41 10.16 -21.91 -2.25
C ILE A 41 10.40 -23.27 -2.90
N SER A 42 10.47 -24.33 -2.09
CA SER A 42 10.60 -25.67 -2.65
C SER A 42 9.32 -26.07 -3.40
N GLY A 43 9.46 -26.85 -4.47
CA GLY A 43 8.30 -27.31 -5.26
C GLY A 43 7.24 -28.03 -4.42
N ALA A 44 7.65 -28.77 -3.38
CA ALA A 44 6.75 -29.43 -2.44
C ALA A 44 5.91 -28.42 -1.63
N LEU A 45 6.54 -27.34 -1.13
CA LEU A 45 5.81 -26.28 -0.44
C LEU A 45 4.88 -25.55 -1.40
N LEU A 46 5.35 -25.20 -2.60
CA LEU A 46 4.54 -24.52 -3.61
C LEU A 46 3.28 -25.31 -3.98
N GLN A 47 3.39 -26.63 -4.17
CA GLN A 47 2.25 -27.50 -4.42
C GLN A 47 1.25 -27.52 -3.26
N ARG A 48 1.74 -27.56 -2.01
CA ARG A 48 0.90 -27.52 -0.80
C ARG A 48 0.11 -26.21 -0.71
N LEU A 49 0.79 -25.07 -0.93
CA LEU A 49 0.17 -23.75 -0.91
C LEU A 49 -0.88 -23.61 -2.02
N ALA A 50 -0.57 -24.08 -3.24
CA ALA A 50 -1.50 -24.07 -4.36
C ALA A 50 -2.76 -24.92 -4.08
N ALA A 51 -2.61 -26.08 -3.44
CA ALA A 51 -3.75 -26.91 -3.04
C ALA A 51 -4.64 -26.20 -1.99
N ARG A 52 -4.04 -25.54 -1.00
CA ARG A 52 -4.78 -24.75 0.01
C ARG A 52 -5.58 -23.62 -0.60
N LEU A 53 -5.01 -22.89 -1.57
CA LEU A 53 -5.73 -21.83 -2.29
C LEU A 53 -6.96 -22.38 -3.04
N ARG A 54 -6.83 -23.53 -3.71
CA ARG A 54 -7.94 -24.17 -4.45
C ARG A 54 -9.09 -24.61 -3.53
N GLN A 55 -8.79 -24.98 -2.28
CA GLN A 55 -9.79 -25.43 -1.31
C GLN A 55 -10.52 -24.27 -0.60
N ARG A 56 -10.43 -23.03 -1.11
CA ARG A 56 -11.02 -21.82 -0.50
C ARG A 56 -10.49 -21.51 0.91
N ASN A 57 -9.32 -22.02 1.27
CA ASN A 57 -8.58 -21.57 2.46
C ASN A 57 -7.74 -20.33 2.15
N ALA A 58 -8.25 -19.43 1.31
CA ALA A 58 -7.60 -18.15 1.04
C ALA A 58 -7.57 -17.30 2.32
N PRO A 59 -6.58 -16.41 2.48
CA PRO A 59 -6.60 -15.39 3.53
C PRO A 59 -7.97 -14.69 3.54
N ARG A 60 -8.58 -14.60 4.71
CA ARG A 60 -9.93 -14.03 4.87
C ARG A 60 -9.97 -12.50 4.82
N SER A 61 -8.81 -11.85 4.87
CA SER A 61 -8.76 -10.40 4.89
C SER A 61 -8.98 -9.86 3.48
N ASP A 62 -9.90 -8.91 3.37
CA ASP A 62 -10.17 -8.09 2.19
C ASP A 62 -9.24 -6.87 2.10
N PHE A 63 -8.28 -6.76 3.03
CA PHE A 63 -7.37 -5.65 3.15
C PHE A 63 -5.95 -6.16 3.42
N GLY A 64 -5.01 -5.79 2.56
CA GLY A 64 -3.59 -6.12 2.75
C GLY A 64 -2.74 -4.87 2.90
N ILE A 65 -1.89 -4.83 3.92
CA ILE A 65 -0.95 -3.72 4.18
C ILE A 65 0.47 -4.16 3.82
N ASP A 66 0.92 -5.29 4.36
CA ASP A 66 2.24 -5.87 4.14
C ASP A 66 2.10 -7.26 3.53
N ASN A 67 2.38 -7.34 2.24
CA ASN A 67 2.27 -8.58 1.47
C ASN A 67 3.28 -9.66 1.92
N GLY A 68 4.45 -9.27 2.44
CA GLY A 68 5.46 -10.18 2.96
C GLY A 68 4.99 -10.84 4.25
N HIS A 69 4.50 -10.05 5.19
CA HIS A 69 3.94 -10.54 6.45
C HIS A 69 2.68 -11.39 6.23
N GLU A 70 1.79 -10.98 5.33
CA GLU A 70 0.57 -11.74 4.98
C GLU A 70 0.87 -13.07 4.30
N LEU A 71 1.84 -13.10 3.38
CA LEU A 71 2.33 -14.33 2.79
C LEU A 71 2.89 -15.25 3.87
N ALA A 72 3.67 -14.72 4.82
CA ALA A 72 4.22 -15.49 5.93
C ALA A 72 3.11 -16.11 6.79
N LEU A 73 2.07 -15.35 7.14
CA LEU A 73 0.92 -15.87 7.88
C LEU A 73 0.21 -17.00 7.11
N PHE A 74 0.08 -16.84 5.79
CA PHE A 74 -0.49 -17.88 4.95
C PHE A 74 0.36 -19.15 4.94
N VAL A 75 1.69 -19.03 4.80
CA VAL A 75 2.63 -20.18 4.78
C VAL A 75 2.69 -20.87 6.14
N TRP A 76 2.67 -20.10 7.24
CA TRP A 76 2.73 -20.59 8.62
C TRP A 76 1.48 -21.38 9.03
N ASP A 77 0.32 -21.09 8.44
CA ASP A 77 -0.93 -21.83 8.64
C ASP A 77 -1.27 -22.08 10.13
N LYS A 78 -1.27 -21.01 10.92
CA LYS A 78 -1.53 -21.07 12.38
C LYS A 78 -0.61 -22.04 13.14
N GLY A 79 0.60 -22.26 12.64
CA GLY A 79 1.59 -23.16 13.24
C GLY A 79 1.65 -24.56 12.65
N ALA A 80 0.78 -24.89 11.69
CA ALA A 80 0.79 -26.19 11.00
C ALA A 80 1.69 -26.22 9.75
N GLY A 81 2.13 -25.06 9.28
CA GLY A 81 2.89 -24.89 8.03
C GLY A 81 4.39 -24.69 8.23
N GLU A 82 5.06 -24.23 7.17
CA GLU A 82 6.49 -23.91 7.26
C GLU A 82 6.68 -22.52 7.86
N VAL A 83 7.85 -22.30 8.45
CA VAL A 83 8.34 -20.97 8.82
C VAL A 83 9.45 -20.55 7.86
N LEU A 84 9.60 -19.23 7.70
CA LEU A 84 10.70 -18.69 6.92
C LEU A 84 12.04 -19.06 7.57
N THR A 85 12.94 -19.62 6.77
CA THR A 85 14.34 -19.79 7.14
C THR A 85 15.13 -18.63 6.58
N ASP A 86 15.93 -18.00 7.44
CA ASP A 86 16.83 -16.93 7.02
C ASP A 86 17.90 -17.49 6.07
N GLU A 87 18.11 -16.82 4.94
CA GLU A 87 19.11 -17.17 3.95
C GLU A 87 20.02 -15.96 3.67
N PRO A 88 21.26 -15.96 4.19
CA PRO A 88 22.19 -14.85 4.04
C PRO A 88 22.52 -14.49 2.58
N ALA A 89 22.42 -15.43 1.65
CA ALA A 89 22.64 -15.14 0.22
C ALA A 89 21.50 -14.33 -0.42
N LEU A 90 20.36 -14.16 0.27
CA LEU A 90 19.30 -13.23 -0.13
C LEU A 90 19.51 -11.94 0.66
N CYS A 91 20.14 -10.96 0.02
CA CYS A 91 20.67 -9.78 0.70
C CYS A 91 19.73 -8.57 0.59
N VAL A 92 19.83 -7.62 1.52
CA VAL A 92 19.11 -6.33 1.45
C VAL A 92 19.84 -5.28 0.62
N GLN A 93 21.14 -5.49 0.39
CA GLN A 93 22.03 -4.67 -0.41
C GLN A 93 22.99 -5.57 -1.20
N GLU A 94 23.64 -5.02 -2.22
CA GLU A 94 24.58 -5.77 -3.06
C GLU A 94 25.88 -6.08 -2.30
N GLU A 95 26.25 -7.36 -2.24
CA GLU A 95 27.51 -7.88 -1.68
C GLU A 95 28.00 -9.06 -2.53
N ASP A 96 29.30 -9.39 -2.43
CA ASP A 96 29.96 -10.42 -3.27
C ASP A 96 29.34 -11.83 -3.15
N PHE A 97 28.73 -12.16 -2.01
CA PHE A 97 28.15 -13.48 -1.75
C PHE A 97 26.64 -13.56 -2.05
N CYS A 98 26.02 -12.47 -2.50
CA CYS A 98 24.58 -12.41 -2.72
C CYS A 98 24.16 -13.21 -3.96
N ALA A 99 23.23 -14.14 -3.77
CA ALA A 99 22.51 -14.80 -4.85
C ALA A 99 21.41 -13.89 -5.44
N ALA A 100 20.80 -13.06 -4.60
CA ALA A 100 19.84 -12.02 -5.03
C ALA A 100 19.85 -10.84 -4.05
N PHE A 101 19.54 -9.65 -4.57
CA PHE A 101 19.42 -8.41 -3.82
C PHE A 101 18.47 -7.44 -4.55
N PRO A 102 17.88 -6.45 -3.84
CA PRO A 102 17.04 -5.43 -4.46
C PRO A 102 17.83 -4.64 -5.50
N ALA A 103 17.33 -4.62 -6.74
CA ALA A 103 17.90 -3.73 -7.74
C ALA A 103 17.63 -2.27 -7.34
N PRO A 104 18.60 -1.35 -7.54
CA PRO A 104 18.34 0.06 -7.33
C PRO A 104 17.21 0.52 -8.26
N PHE A 105 16.33 1.38 -7.76
CA PHE A 105 15.28 1.97 -8.59
C PHE A 105 15.92 2.69 -9.77
N ARG A 106 15.64 2.21 -10.98
CA ARG A 106 16.04 2.89 -12.22
C ARG A 106 14.84 3.69 -12.69
N GLN A 107 15.00 5.00 -12.76
CA GLN A 107 13.98 5.89 -13.28
C GLN A 107 13.56 5.42 -14.67
N CYS A 108 12.26 5.19 -14.86
CA CYS A 108 11.71 4.76 -16.13
C CYS A 108 11.19 5.96 -16.92
N GLY A 109 11.79 6.21 -18.09
CA GLY A 109 11.34 7.22 -19.03
C GLY A 109 11.51 8.66 -18.55
N GLU A 110 10.91 9.58 -19.31
CA GLU A 110 10.94 11.02 -19.01
C GLU A 110 9.95 11.37 -17.89
N PRO A 111 10.25 12.40 -17.08
CA PRO A 111 9.32 12.94 -16.10
C PRO A 111 7.96 13.29 -16.72
N VAL A 112 6.90 13.09 -15.95
CA VAL A 112 5.54 13.44 -16.37
C VAL A 112 5.33 14.95 -16.26
N GLU A 113 4.82 15.57 -17.33
CA GLU A 113 4.43 16.99 -17.33
C GLU A 113 3.39 17.25 -16.23
N LYS A 114 3.66 18.24 -15.36
CA LYS A 114 2.83 18.53 -14.18
C LYS A 114 1.40 18.87 -14.54
N GLU A 115 1.22 19.53 -15.69
CA GLU A 115 -0.07 19.90 -16.25
C GLU A 115 -0.89 18.63 -16.50
N SER A 116 -0.29 17.55 -16.97
CA SER A 116 -1.01 16.31 -17.28
C SER A 116 -1.47 15.50 -16.06
N ILE A 117 -1.20 15.97 -14.84
CA ILE A 117 -1.54 15.30 -13.58
C ILE A 117 -2.69 16.03 -12.89
N PHE A 118 -3.74 15.28 -12.54
CA PHE A 118 -4.86 15.76 -11.74
C PHE A 118 -4.80 15.22 -10.31
N PHE A 119 -4.72 16.12 -9.33
CA PHE A 119 -4.70 15.80 -7.90
C PHE A 119 -6.10 15.89 -7.30
N ALA A 120 -6.56 14.80 -6.70
CA ALA A 120 -7.82 14.72 -5.97
C ALA A 120 -7.51 14.49 -4.48
N VAL A 121 -7.76 15.51 -3.65
CA VAL A 121 -7.51 15.43 -2.21
C VAL A 121 -8.79 15.09 -1.49
N LYS A 122 -8.81 13.96 -0.79
CA LYS A 122 -9.92 13.51 0.05
C LYS A 122 -9.77 14.13 1.44
N THR A 123 -10.82 14.79 1.91
CA THR A 123 -10.90 15.40 3.25
C THR A 123 -12.31 15.24 3.83
N CYS A 124 -12.55 15.85 4.98
CA CYS A 124 -13.88 16.03 5.57
C CYS A 124 -13.98 17.38 6.29
N GLY A 125 -15.19 17.83 6.58
CA GLY A 125 -15.47 19.13 7.22
C GLY A 125 -14.62 19.41 8.47
N LYS A 126 -14.32 18.36 9.25
CA LYS A 126 -13.46 18.44 10.44
C LYS A 126 -12.05 19.00 10.15
N TYR A 127 -11.50 18.74 8.97
CA TYR A 127 -10.10 19.00 8.66
C TYR A 127 -9.87 20.22 7.74
N HIS A 128 -10.95 20.95 7.43
CA HIS A 128 -10.92 22.15 6.59
C HIS A 128 -9.99 23.26 7.14
N GLU A 129 -9.96 23.44 8.46
CA GLU A 129 -9.17 24.50 9.11
C GLU A 129 -7.77 24.03 9.55
N GLU A 130 -7.57 22.72 9.72
CA GLU A 130 -6.33 22.17 10.27
C GLU A 130 -5.42 21.60 9.17
N ARG A 131 -5.91 20.61 8.41
CA ARG A 131 -5.07 19.83 7.49
C ARG A 131 -5.05 20.42 6.08
N VAL A 132 -6.20 20.84 5.56
CA VAL A 132 -6.29 21.42 4.21
C VAL A 132 -5.36 22.64 4.04
N PRO A 133 -5.22 23.56 5.02
CA PRO A 133 -4.28 24.67 4.88
C PRO A 133 -2.82 24.22 4.87
N VAL A 134 -2.47 23.13 5.55
CA VAL A 134 -1.12 22.53 5.50
C VAL A 134 -0.85 21.97 4.11
N VAL A 135 -1.79 21.21 3.52
CA VAL A 135 -1.70 20.70 2.15
C VAL A 135 -1.49 21.87 1.16
N LYS A 136 -2.34 22.91 1.24
CA LYS A 136 -2.26 24.11 0.38
C LYS A 136 -0.93 24.86 0.51
N ARG A 137 -0.38 24.97 1.72
CA ARG A 137 0.90 25.66 1.97
C ARG A 137 2.14 24.84 1.59
N THR A 138 1.99 23.53 1.43
CA THR A 138 3.11 22.60 1.15
C THR A 138 3.09 22.14 -0.30
N TRP A 139 2.77 20.88 -0.58
CA TRP A 139 2.93 20.29 -1.91
C TRP A 139 1.88 20.80 -2.91
N ALA A 140 0.69 21.18 -2.46
CA ALA A 140 -0.37 21.62 -3.37
C ALA A 140 -0.09 22.96 -4.06
N ARG A 141 0.85 23.78 -3.56
CA ARG A 141 1.30 24.99 -4.27
C ARG A 141 2.18 24.69 -5.49
N HIS A 142 2.65 23.44 -5.63
CA HIS A 142 3.55 23.00 -6.69
C HIS A 142 2.84 22.19 -7.78
N VAL A 143 1.52 22.00 -7.67
CA VAL A 143 0.71 21.24 -8.63
C VAL A 143 -0.20 22.18 -9.42
N THR A 144 -0.46 21.84 -10.68
CA THR A 144 -1.22 22.71 -11.60
C THR A 144 -2.73 22.45 -11.51
N ARG A 145 -3.15 21.20 -11.24
CA ARG A 145 -4.58 20.81 -11.24
C ARG A 145 -4.90 20.04 -9.97
N ILE A 146 -5.68 20.67 -9.10
CA ILE A 146 -6.07 20.10 -7.81
C ILE A 146 -7.54 20.36 -7.52
N GLN A 147 -8.19 19.41 -6.86
CA GLN A 147 -9.55 19.54 -6.35
C GLN A 147 -9.68 18.85 -5.00
N PHE A 148 -10.33 19.52 -4.06
CA PHE A 148 -10.60 18.97 -2.73
C PHE A 148 -12.00 18.35 -2.71
N PHE A 149 -12.14 17.17 -2.15
CA PHE A 149 -13.39 16.42 -2.04
C PHE A 149 -13.71 16.19 -0.57
N SER A 150 -14.87 16.69 -0.14
CA SER A 150 -15.30 16.67 1.26
C SER A 150 -16.73 16.16 1.38
N ASP A 151 -17.18 15.94 2.59
CA ASP A 151 -18.59 15.70 2.92
C ASP A 151 -19.39 17.01 3.12
N VAL A 152 -18.71 18.16 3.08
CA VAL A 152 -19.33 19.49 3.17
C VAL A 152 -18.71 20.42 2.14
N GLU A 153 -19.55 21.18 1.43
CA GLU A 153 -19.09 22.26 0.54
C GLU A 153 -18.57 23.45 1.36
N ASP A 154 -17.39 23.94 1.00
CA ASP A 154 -16.75 25.08 1.63
C ASP A 154 -16.13 25.98 0.56
N GLY A 155 -16.70 27.18 0.39
CA GLY A 155 -16.25 28.14 -0.61
C GLY A 155 -14.87 28.76 -0.34
N THR A 156 -14.38 28.69 0.90
CA THR A 156 -13.04 29.22 1.26
C THR A 156 -11.91 28.29 0.83
N ILE A 157 -12.23 27.00 0.69
CA ILE A 157 -11.35 25.95 0.18
C ILE A 157 -12.16 25.08 -0.80
N PRO A 158 -12.47 25.58 -2.02
CA PRO A 158 -13.53 25.04 -2.89
C PRO A 158 -13.53 23.51 -2.91
N THR A 159 -14.37 22.93 -2.06
CA THR A 159 -14.55 21.49 -1.90
C THR A 159 -15.74 21.06 -2.73
N VAL A 160 -15.70 19.82 -3.22
CA VAL A 160 -16.84 19.19 -3.88
C VAL A 160 -17.39 18.09 -2.98
N ASP A 161 -18.66 18.23 -2.62
CA ASP A 161 -19.44 17.17 -2.00
C ASP A 161 -19.99 16.23 -3.09
N LEU A 162 -19.76 14.93 -2.90
CA LEU A 162 -20.24 13.87 -3.79
C LEU A 162 -21.44 13.11 -3.20
N GLY A 163 -22.03 13.60 -2.11
CA GLY A 163 -23.13 12.97 -1.39
C GLY A 163 -22.72 11.71 -0.65
N VAL A 164 -21.43 11.55 -0.36
CA VAL A 164 -20.89 10.41 0.40
C VAL A 164 -20.60 10.87 1.83
N PRO A 165 -21.39 10.43 2.82
CA PRO A 165 -21.18 10.86 4.20
C PRO A 165 -19.82 10.39 4.71
N ASN A 166 -19.25 11.13 5.66
CA ASN A 166 -18.08 10.67 6.37
C ASN A 166 -18.42 9.48 7.27
N THR A 167 -17.61 8.42 7.22
CA THR A 167 -17.80 7.20 8.02
C THR A 167 -16.52 6.83 8.75
N GLU A 168 -16.61 6.17 9.91
CA GLU A 168 -15.43 5.67 10.64
C GLU A 168 -14.83 4.39 10.03
N ARG A 169 -15.60 3.68 9.19
CA ARG A 169 -15.18 2.47 8.47
C ARG A 169 -15.70 2.52 7.03
N GLY A 170 -14.98 1.90 6.10
CA GLY A 170 -15.41 1.80 4.69
C GLY A 170 -15.13 3.04 3.84
N HIS A 171 -13.98 3.70 4.04
CA HIS A 171 -13.57 4.89 3.26
C HIS A 171 -13.46 4.67 1.74
N CYS A 172 -13.47 3.42 1.27
CA CYS A 172 -13.46 3.07 -0.15
C CYS A 172 -14.60 3.74 -0.93
N GLY A 173 -15.76 3.97 -0.30
CA GLY A 173 -16.91 4.61 -0.95
C GLY A 173 -16.60 6.01 -1.48
N LYS A 174 -15.94 6.86 -0.67
CA LYS A 174 -15.57 8.22 -1.06
C LYS A 174 -14.52 8.19 -2.19
N THR A 175 -13.52 7.31 -2.10
CA THR A 175 -12.53 7.11 -3.17
C THR A 175 -13.18 6.71 -4.49
N MET A 176 -14.11 5.77 -4.49
CA MET A 176 -14.81 5.34 -5.70
C MET A 176 -15.71 6.45 -6.28
N ALA A 177 -16.37 7.24 -5.44
CA ALA A 177 -17.13 8.40 -5.88
C ALA A 177 -16.23 9.45 -6.56
N ILE A 178 -15.06 9.72 -5.99
CA ILE A 178 -14.04 10.60 -6.58
C ILE A 178 -13.62 10.09 -7.95
N LEU A 179 -13.28 8.80 -8.09
CA LEU A 179 -12.90 8.22 -9.38
C LEU A 179 -14.01 8.30 -10.42
N HIS A 180 -15.27 8.06 -10.04
CA HIS A 180 -16.42 8.24 -10.93
C HIS A 180 -16.61 9.70 -11.36
N HIS A 181 -16.42 10.66 -10.45
CA HIS A 181 -16.47 12.09 -10.76
C HIS A 181 -15.36 12.46 -11.75
N ILE A 182 -14.11 12.05 -11.48
CA ILE A 182 -12.97 12.32 -12.36
C ILE A 182 -13.18 11.70 -13.74
N LYS A 183 -13.68 10.46 -13.83
CA LYS A 183 -13.98 9.81 -15.11
C LYS A 183 -14.93 10.65 -16.00
N LYS A 184 -15.90 11.35 -15.40
CA LYS A 184 -16.78 12.27 -16.16
C LYS A 184 -15.98 13.49 -16.63
N LYS A 185 -15.18 14.09 -15.75
CA LYS A 185 -14.33 15.26 -16.04
C LYS A 185 -13.29 15.00 -17.14
N LEU A 186 -12.71 13.80 -17.18
CA LEU A 186 -11.74 13.41 -18.21
C LEU A 186 -12.31 13.44 -19.64
N LYS A 187 -13.64 13.37 -19.81
CA LYS A 187 -14.26 13.50 -21.14
C LYS A 187 -14.02 14.88 -21.76
N ASP A 188 -13.94 15.90 -20.93
CA ASP A 188 -13.79 17.30 -21.34
C ASP A 188 -12.35 17.82 -21.17
N GLN A 189 -11.46 17.02 -20.57
CA GLN A 189 -10.06 17.37 -20.26
C GLN A 189 -9.11 16.25 -20.71
N PRO A 190 -8.96 16.02 -22.03
CA PRO A 190 -8.19 14.89 -22.58
C PRO A 190 -6.68 15.00 -22.34
N ASP A 191 -6.21 16.14 -21.87
CA ASP A 191 -4.82 16.43 -21.56
C ASP A 191 -4.40 15.95 -20.16
N ILE A 192 -5.37 15.59 -19.30
CA ILE A 192 -5.10 14.85 -18.06
C ILE A 192 -4.80 13.39 -18.42
N LYS A 193 -3.59 12.95 -18.10
CA LYS A 193 -3.09 11.58 -18.33
C LYS A 193 -2.95 10.78 -17.05
N TRP A 194 -2.77 11.47 -15.92
CA TRP A 194 -2.50 10.87 -14.62
C TRP A 194 -3.45 11.41 -13.56
N ILE A 195 -3.85 10.54 -12.64
CA ILE A 195 -4.68 10.89 -11.48
C ILE A 195 -3.90 10.50 -10.23
N VAL A 196 -3.77 11.45 -9.30
CA VAL A 196 -3.26 11.21 -7.96
C VAL A 196 -4.41 11.42 -6.99
N VAL A 197 -4.81 10.37 -6.28
CA VAL A 197 -5.76 10.48 -5.18
C VAL A 197 -4.96 10.45 -3.87
N ALA A 198 -5.10 11.49 -3.07
CA ALA A 198 -4.36 11.67 -1.82
C ALA A 198 -5.31 11.98 -0.66
N ASP A 199 -4.91 11.65 0.55
CA ASP A 199 -5.62 12.03 1.77
C ASP A 199 -5.05 13.35 2.32
N ASP A 200 -5.80 14.04 3.17
CA ASP A 200 -5.42 15.35 3.71
C ASP A 200 -4.25 15.33 4.71
N ASP A 201 -3.79 14.14 5.10
CA ASP A 201 -2.58 13.88 5.89
C ASP A 201 -1.43 13.30 5.04
N THR A 202 -1.54 13.32 3.71
CA THR A 202 -0.47 12.91 2.80
C THR A 202 0.55 14.04 2.57
N ILE A 203 1.84 13.70 2.64
CA ILE A 203 2.94 14.56 2.21
C ILE A 203 3.51 14.01 0.90
N LEU A 204 3.60 14.86 -0.13
CA LEU A 204 4.26 14.55 -1.40
C LEU A 204 5.52 15.43 -1.53
N GLY A 205 6.64 14.82 -1.89
CA GLY A 205 7.95 15.46 -2.00
C GLY A 205 8.77 14.89 -3.15
#